data_AF-A0A2G9PW83-F1
#
_entry.id   AF-A0A2G9PW83-F1
#
_cell.length_a   1.000
_cell.length_b   1.000
_cell.length_c   1.000
_cell.angle_alpha   90.00
_cell.angle_beta   90.00
_cell.angle_gamma   90.00
#
_symmetry.space_group_name_H-M   'P 1'
#
loop_
_entity.id
_entity.type
_entity.pdbx_description
1 polymer ?
#
loop_
_entity_poly.entity_id
_entity_poly.type
_entity_poly.pdbx_seq_one_letter_code
_entity_poly.pdbx_strand_id
1 'polypeptide(L)'
;MAVEWLVIGVLVVVLLVVLFKSQDLLFVSALFKKYFFFVIIAAIVLFFAFSLYHIHTTYDTDLTSFSGILDVGKIYLLWLKGVFVNLGDVTGYAVQQDWFNITNSTG
;
A
#
# COMPACT_ATOMS: atom_id res chain seq x y z
N MET A 1 19.95 -2.09 3.52
CA MET A 1 19.08 -0.93 3.83
C MET A 1 18.92 0.03 2.65
N ALA A 2 19.82 0.99 2.38
CA ALA A 2 19.57 1.99 1.30
C ALA A 2 19.51 1.40 -0.12
N VAL A 3 20.28 0.33 -0.39
CA VAL A 3 20.37 -0.29 -1.72
C VAL A 3 19.09 -1.05 -2.08
N GLU A 4 18.42 -1.70 -1.12
CA GLU A 4 17.17 -2.44 -1.36
C GLU A 4 16.01 -1.49 -1.69
N TRP A 5 15.92 -0.37 -0.97
CA TRP A 5 14.97 0.70 -1.26
C TRP A 5 15.23 1.34 -2.62
N LEU A 6 16.50 1.46 -3.02
CA LEU A 6 16.89 1.94 -4.34
C LEU A 6 16.45 0.98 -5.46
N VAL A 7 16.60 -0.33 -5.26
CA VAL A 7 16.16 -1.34 -6.24
C VAL A 7 14.63 -1.30 -6.41
N ILE A 8 13.88 -1.22 -5.31
CA ILE A 8 12.41 -1.09 -5.36
C ILE A 8 12.01 0.22 -6.04
N GLY A 9 12.65 1.34 -5.70
CA GLY A 9 12.39 2.64 -6.30
C GLY A 9 12.64 2.66 -7.80
N VAL A 10 13.78 2.09 -8.24
CA VAL A 10 14.11 1.96 -9.67
C VAL A 10 13.09 1.08 -10.39
N LEU A 11 12.66 -0.03 -9.78
CA LEU A 11 11.70 -0.94 -10.37
C LEU A 11 10.33 -0.27 -10.55
N VAL A 12 9.87 0.51 -9.56
CA VAL A 12 8.64 1.31 -9.64
C VAL A 12 8.74 2.37 -10.73
N VAL A 13 9.86 3.09 -10.83
CA VAL A 13 10.07 4.12 -11.86
C VAL A 13 10.10 3.51 -13.25
N VAL A 14 10.77 2.38 -13.45
CA VAL A 14 10.79 1.66 -14.74
C VAL A 14 9.39 1.19 -15.11
N LEU A 15 8.63 0.67 -14.15
CA LEU A 15 7.26 0.20 -14.37
C LEU A 15 6.33 1.37 -14.74
N LEU A 16 6.47 2.52 -14.06
CA LEU A 16 5.76 3.76 -14.41
C LEU A 16 6.16 4.25 -15.80
N VAL A 17 7.44 4.29 -16.14
CA VAL A 17 7.91 4.74 -17.48
C VAL A 17 7.40 3.82 -18.59
N VAL A 18 7.36 2.51 -18.37
CA VAL A 18 6.78 1.56 -19.34
C VAL A 18 5.28 1.80 -19.50
N LEU A 19 4.54 2.01 -18.40
CA LEU A 19 3.10 2.31 -18.43
C LEU A 19 2.78 3.66 -19.09
N PHE A 20 3.62 4.69 -18.88
CA PHE A 20 3.43 6.01 -19.48
C PHE A 20 3.92 6.11 -20.93
N LYS A 21 4.94 5.32 -21.31
CA LYS A 21 5.44 5.25 -22.70
C LYS A 21 4.44 4.52 -23.61
N SER A 22 3.64 3.59 -23.08
CA SER A 22 2.46 3.08 -23.78
C SER A 22 1.30 4.07 -23.64
N GLN A 23 1.27 5.08 -24.51
CA GLN A 23 0.25 6.14 -24.57
C GLN A 23 -1.19 5.66 -24.89
N ASP A 24 -1.51 4.39 -24.74
CA ASP A 24 -2.89 3.91 -24.67
C ASP A 24 -3.31 3.75 -23.21
N LEU A 25 -3.59 4.87 -22.53
CA LEU A 25 -4.36 4.87 -21.28
C LEU A 25 -5.70 4.12 -21.47
N LEU A 26 -6.23 4.06 -22.71
CA LEU A 26 -7.35 3.22 -23.11
C LEU A 26 -7.06 1.72 -23.04
N PHE A 27 -5.87 1.28 -23.44
CA PHE A 27 -5.48 -0.13 -23.35
C PHE A 27 -5.22 -0.55 -21.91
N VAL A 28 -4.52 0.30 -21.14
CA VAL A 28 -4.29 0.06 -19.70
C VAL A 28 -5.62 0.05 -18.95
N SER A 29 -6.50 1.04 -19.16
CA SER A 29 -7.82 1.05 -18.52
C SER A 29 -8.73 -0.10 -18.97
N ALA A 30 -8.63 -0.57 -20.21
CA ALA A 30 -9.35 -1.76 -20.69
C ALA A 30 -8.81 -3.05 -20.05
N LEU A 31 -7.48 -3.18 -19.93
CA LEU A 31 -6.83 -4.28 -19.21
C LEU A 31 -7.20 -4.25 -17.73
N PHE A 32 -7.16 -3.08 -17.10
CA PHE A 32 -7.60 -2.91 -15.72
C PHE A 32 -9.07 -3.23 -15.59
N LYS A 33 -9.99 -2.80 -16.46
CA LYS A 33 -11.41 -3.21 -16.36
C LYS A 33 -11.60 -4.73 -16.49
N LYS A 34 -10.88 -5.37 -17.41
CA LYS A 34 -11.04 -6.81 -17.68
C LYS A 34 -10.35 -7.70 -16.64
N TYR A 35 -9.20 -7.27 -16.14
CA TYR A 35 -8.34 -8.03 -15.22
C TYR A 35 -8.19 -7.33 -13.86
N PHE A 36 -9.08 -6.41 -13.51
CA PHE A 36 -8.99 -5.58 -12.28
C PHE A 36 -8.73 -6.42 -11.06
N PHE A 37 -9.60 -7.41 -10.85
CA PHE A 37 -9.55 -8.31 -9.72
C PHE A 37 -8.29 -9.17 -9.75
N PHE A 38 -7.85 -9.61 -10.93
CA PHE A 38 -6.61 -10.37 -11.07
C PHE A 38 -5.38 -9.54 -10.70
N VAL A 39 -5.31 -8.28 -11.18
CA VAL A 39 -4.22 -7.35 -10.85
C VAL A 39 -4.21 -7.03 -9.36
N ILE A 40 -5.38 -6.78 -8.75
CA ILE A 40 -5.50 -6.55 -7.31
C ILE A 40 -5.06 -7.78 -6.51
N ILE A 41 -5.53 -8.97 -6.87
CA ILE A 41 -5.14 -10.21 -6.20
C ILE A 41 -3.63 -10.44 -6.34
N ALA A 42 -3.07 -10.26 -7.54
CA ALA A 42 -1.64 -10.39 -7.77
C ALA A 42 -0.84 -9.38 -6.94
N ALA A 43 -1.29 -8.12 -6.87
CA ALA A 43 -0.67 -7.10 -6.04
C ALA A 43 -0.73 -7.43 -4.55
N ILE A 44 -1.88 -7.94 -4.06
CA ILE A 44 -2.05 -8.39 -2.67
C ILE A 44 -1.10 -9.56 -2.37
N VAL A 45 -1.05 -10.58 -3.24
CA VAL A 45 -0.17 -11.75 -3.05
C VAL A 45 1.30 -11.32 -3.04
N LEU A 46 1.71 -10.46 -3.97
CA LEU A 46 3.06 -9.92 -4.00
C LEU A 46 3.37 -9.12 -2.73
N PHE A 47 2.46 -8.24 -2.30
CA PHE A 47 2.61 -7.48 -1.06
C PHE A 47 2.83 -8.40 0.15
N PHE A 48 2.01 -9.44 0.31
CA PHE A 48 2.17 -10.39 1.42
C PHE A 48 3.48 -11.19 1.31
N ALA A 49 3.88 -11.60 0.11
CA ALA A 49 5.15 -12.31 -0.09
C ALA A 49 6.36 -11.45 0.28
N PHE A 50 6.42 -10.21 -0.20
CA PHE A 50 7.48 -9.26 0.16
C PHE A 50 7.46 -8.91 1.65
N SER A 51 6.27 -8.75 2.22
CA SER A 51 6.11 -8.49 3.65
C SER A 51 6.63 -9.64 4.51
N LEU A 52 6.28 -10.89 4.18
CA LEU A 52 6.80 -12.07 4.90
C LEU A 52 8.32 -12.17 4.81
N TYR A 53 8.88 -11.92 3.62
CA TYR A 53 10.32 -11.86 3.44
C TYR A 53 10.97 -10.77 4.32
N HIS A 54 10.36 -9.59 4.37
CA HIS A 54 10.83 -8.48 5.20
C HIS A 54 10.76 -8.81 6.69
N ILE A 55 9.68 -9.45 7.15
CA ILE A 55 9.54 -9.84 8.56
C ILE A 55 10.60 -10.89 8.93
N HIS A 56 10.77 -11.92 8.10
CA HIS A 56 11.77 -12.96 8.33
C HIS A 56 13.19 -12.38 8.43
N THR A 57 13.55 -11.44 7.54
CA THR A 57 14.89 -10.82 7.53
C THR A 57 15.11 -9.78 8.63
N THR A 58 14.06 -9.09 9.08
CA THR A 58 14.17 -7.99 10.06
C THR A 58 14.02 -8.47 11.50
N TYR A 59 13.15 -9.45 11.73
CA TYR A 59 12.81 -9.95 13.06
C TYR A 59 13.34 -11.36 13.32
N ASP A 60 14.19 -11.87 12.42
CA ASP A 60 14.83 -13.20 12.46
C ASP A 60 13.84 -14.32 12.85
N THR A 61 12.62 -14.21 12.32
CA THR A 61 11.48 -15.02 12.78
C THR A 61 11.48 -16.35 12.03
N ASP A 62 11.51 -17.45 12.78
CA ASP A 62 11.45 -18.79 12.18
C ASP A 62 10.02 -19.14 11.72
N LEU A 63 9.76 -18.95 10.42
CA LEU A 63 8.49 -19.23 9.77
C LEU A 63 8.13 -20.74 9.73
N THR A 64 9.06 -21.62 10.07
CA THR A 64 8.81 -23.07 10.15
C THR A 64 8.27 -23.50 11.51
N SER A 65 8.42 -22.63 12.52
CA SER A 65 7.94 -22.88 13.88
C SER A 65 6.53 -22.32 14.09
N PHE A 66 5.73 -23.01 14.91
CA PHE A 66 4.40 -22.53 15.29
C PHE A 66 4.47 -21.16 16.02
N SER A 67 5.50 -20.95 16.83
CA SER A 67 5.73 -19.66 17.52
C SER A 67 5.98 -18.53 16.51
N GLY A 68 6.84 -18.76 15.51
CA GLY A 68 7.15 -17.75 14.51
C GLY A 68 5.94 -17.37 13.65
N ILE A 69 5.05 -18.32 13.34
CA ILE A 69 3.77 -18.01 12.67
C ILE A 69 2.89 -17.11 13.55
N LEU A 70 2.80 -17.38 14.85
CA LEU A 70 2.04 -16.52 15.77
C LEU A 70 2.64 -15.12 15.88
N ASP A 71 3.96 -15.00 15.91
CA ASP A 71 4.65 -13.72 16.02
C ASP A 71 4.47 -12.87 14.75
N VAL A 72 4.58 -13.49 13.57
CA VAL A 72 4.21 -12.85 12.29
C VAL A 72 2.74 -12.40 12.32
N GLY A 73 1.83 -13.23 12.81
CA GLY A 73 0.42 -12.89 12.95
C GLY A 73 0.19 -11.65 13.83
N LYS A 74 0.90 -11.54 14.96
CA LYS A 74 0.85 -10.34 15.82
C LYS A 74 1.34 -9.09 15.08
N ILE A 75 2.41 -9.21 14.30
CA ILE A 75 2.94 -8.09 13.49
C ILE A 75 1.88 -7.61 12.50
N TYR A 76 1.23 -8.53 11.77
CA TYR A 76 0.14 -8.15 10.84
C TYR A 76 -1.05 -7.50 11.54
N LEU A 77 -1.46 -8.00 12.71
CA LEU A 77 -2.52 -7.37 13.50
C LEU A 77 -2.13 -5.96 13.97
N LEU A 78 -0.87 -5.75 14.33
CA LEU A 78 -0.36 -4.44 14.73
C LEU A 78 -0.36 -3.45 13.56
N TRP A 79 0.05 -3.89 12.37
CA TRP A 79 -0.04 -3.06 11.15
C TRP A 79 -1.48 -2.75 10.78
N LEU A 80 -2.38 -3.74 10.87
CA LEU A 80 -3.81 -3.53 10.60
C LEU A 80 -4.40 -2.50 11.56
N LYS A 81 -4.07 -2.59 12.86
CA LYS A 81 -4.43 -1.56 13.84
C LYS A 81 -3.89 -0.19 13.43
N GLY A 82 -2.64 -0.11 12.98
CA GLY A 82 -2.04 1.13 12.48
C GLY A 82 -2.81 1.72 11.29
N VAL A 83 -3.25 0.89 10.34
CA VAL A 83 -4.09 1.34 9.21
C VAL A 83 -5.40 1.94 9.71
N PHE A 84 -6.09 1.28 10.64
CA PHE A 84 -7.35 1.80 11.19
C PHE A 84 -7.18 3.11 11.96
N VAL A 85 -6.11 3.24 12.75
CA VAL A 85 -5.81 4.49 13.48
C VAL A 85 -5.54 5.61 12.47
N ASN A 86 -4.67 5.40 11.49
CA ASN A 86 -4.37 6.39 10.47
C ASN A 86 -5.61 6.77 9.64
N LEU A 87 -6.46 5.81 9.32
CA LEU A 87 -7.71 6.06 8.60
C LEU A 87 -8.69 6.88 9.46
N GLY A 88 -8.76 6.57 10.76
CA GLY A 88 -9.52 7.36 11.73
C GLY A 88 -9.00 8.78 11.86
N ASP A 89 -7.68 8.97 11.88
CA ASP A 89 -7.06 10.29 11.93
C ASP A 89 -7.36 11.08 10.65
N VAL A 90 -7.16 10.48 9.46
CA VAL A 90 -7.44 11.14 8.17
C VAL A 90 -8.92 11.52 8.05
N THR A 91 -9.82 10.61 8.43
CA THR A 91 -11.26 10.89 8.41
C THR A 91 -11.65 11.92 9.47
N GLY A 92 -11.05 11.88 10.65
CA GLY A 92 -11.23 12.87 11.71
C GLY A 92 -10.77 14.27 11.29
N TYR A 93 -9.59 14.37 10.69
CA TYR A 93 -9.09 15.62 10.09
C TYR A 93 -10.04 16.12 9.00
N ALA A 94 -10.49 15.23 8.10
CA ALA A 94 -11.42 15.61 7.04
C ALA A 94 -12.76 16.10 7.60
N VAL A 95 -13.29 15.51 8.68
CA VAL A 95 -14.54 16.00 9.31
C VAL A 95 -14.35 17.34 10.02
N GLN A 96 -13.18 17.56 10.63
CA GLN A 96 -12.86 18.81 11.31
C GLN A 96 -12.47 19.95 10.36
N GLN A 97 -12.32 19.68 9.07
CA GLN A 97 -12.13 20.73 8.08
C GLN A 97 -13.41 21.55 7.93
N ASP A 98 -13.26 22.88 7.97
CA ASP A 98 -14.36 23.81 7.74
C ASP A 98 -14.59 23.94 6.23
N TRP A 99 -15.29 22.95 5.67
CA TRP A 99 -15.54 22.86 4.22
C TRP A 99 -16.36 24.03 3.67
N PHE A 100 -17.12 24.70 4.54
CA PHE A 100 -18.02 25.78 4.19
C PHE A 100 -17.69 27.01 5.02
N ASN A 101 -16.60 27.67 4.67
CA ASN A 101 -16.28 28.98 5.21
C ASN A 101 -17.24 30.02 4.61
N ILE A 102 -18.42 30.19 5.23
CA ILE A 102 -19.40 31.21 4.86
C ILE A 102 -18.84 32.56 5.34
N THR A 103 -18.01 33.19 4.53
CA THR A 103 -17.67 34.60 4.71
C THR A 103 -18.90 35.43 4.38
N ASN A 104 -19.72 35.73 5.39
CA ASN A 104 -20.72 36.79 5.31
C ASN A 104 -19.98 38.13 5.18
N SER A 105 -19.66 38.51 3.94
CA SER A 105 -19.27 39.88 3.60
C SER A 105 -20.51 40.75 3.57
N THR A 106 -20.99 41.15 4.75
CA THR A 106 -21.87 42.32 4.86
C THR A 106 -20.99 43.56 4.87
N GLY A 107 -20.83 44.18 3.70
CA GLY A 107 -20.20 45.47 3.45
C GLY A 107 -20.82 46.10 2.22
#